data_AF-A0A2Z7AFX0-F1
#
_entry.id   AF-A0A2Z7AFX0-F1
#
_cell.length_a   1.000
_cell.length_b   1.000
_cell.length_c   1.000
_cell.angle_alpha   90.00
_cell.angle_beta   90.00
_cell.angle_gamma   90.00
#
_symmetry.space_group_name_H-M   'P 1'
#
loop_
_entity.id
_entity.type
_entity.pdbx_description
1 polymer ?
#
loop_
_entity_poly.entity_id
_entity_poly.type
_entity_poly.pdbx_seq_one_letter_code
_entity_poly.pdbx_strand_id
1 'polypeptide(L)'
;MQSKTIELGVFTGYSLLSTALALPDDGKIIAIDIDREAYETGLPFIQKAKVEHKIQFIQSDGNKVLKEFIVNGEEGTFDFAFVDADKDNYINYHEELLKLIKIGGVIAYDNTLWGGSVAVSDEERWRAI
;
A
#
# COMPACT_ATOMS: atom_id res chain seq x y z
N MET A 1 4.51 -21.72 0.05
CA MET A 1 4.43 -20.74 -1.05
C MET A 1 4.75 -19.40 -0.40
N GLN A 2 5.77 -18.70 -0.89
CA GLN A 2 6.20 -17.42 -0.33
C GLN A 2 5.03 -16.42 -0.42
N SER A 3 4.71 -15.71 0.68
CA SER A 3 3.67 -14.69 0.64
C SER A 3 4.24 -13.36 0.15
N LYS A 4 3.56 -12.73 -0.81
CA LYS A 4 4.01 -11.50 -1.50
C LYS A 4 2.91 -10.45 -1.44
N THR A 5 3.23 -9.27 -0.92
CA THR A 5 2.25 -8.18 -0.73
C THR A 5 2.73 -6.86 -1.33
N ILE A 6 1.79 -5.94 -1.54
CA ILE A 6 2.04 -4.56 -1.97
C ILE A 6 1.54 -3.61 -0.88
N GLU A 7 2.29 -2.54 -0.62
CA GLU A 7 1.83 -1.39 0.16
C GLU A 7 2.06 -0.12 -0.67
N LEU A 8 0.98 0.62 -0.97
CA LEU A 8 0.99 1.92 -1.63
C LEU A 8 0.72 2.98 -0.57
N GLY A 9 1.70 3.87 -0.35
CA GLY A 9 1.67 4.81 0.76
C GLY A 9 2.21 4.15 2.04
N VAL A 10 3.46 4.48 2.35
CA VAL A 10 4.23 3.92 3.47
C VAL A 10 4.36 4.94 4.59
N PHE A 11 4.59 6.21 4.25
CA PHE A 11 4.96 7.27 5.18
C PHE A 11 6.05 6.79 6.14
N THR A 12 5.81 6.85 7.46
CA THR A 12 6.75 6.39 8.49
C THR A 12 6.69 4.89 8.79
N GLY A 13 5.91 4.12 8.03
CA GLY A 13 5.97 2.66 8.00
C GLY A 13 5.24 1.92 9.12
N TYR A 14 4.19 2.50 9.72
CA TYR A 14 3.42 1.81 10.75
C TYR A 14 2.64 0.59 10.22
N SER A 15 1.88 0.78 9.12
CA SER A 15 1.23 -0.30 8.37
C SER A 15 2.25 -1.30 7.86
N LEU A 16 3.34 -0.80 7.25
CA LEU A 16 4.43 -1.60 6.72
C LEU A 16 5.04 -2.53 7.78
N LEU A 17 5.37 -2.00 8.95
CA LEU A 17 5.91 -2.77 10.07
C LEU A 17 4.90 -3.81 10.57
N SER A 18 3.62 -3.42 10.68
CA SER A 18 2.55 -4.33 11.12
C SER A 18 2.40 -5.51 10.15
N THR A 19 2.41 -5.25 8.85
CA THR A 19 2.38 -6.26 7.80
C THR A 19 3.62 -7.15 7.86
N ALA A 20 4.81 -6.57 7.97
CA ALA A 20 6.07 -7.31 8.02
C ALA A 20 6.18 -8.26 9.22
N LEU A 21 5.61 -7.87 10.36
CA LEU A 21 5.53 -8.71 11.57
C LEU A 21 4.52 -9.87 11.41
N ALA A 22 3.43 -9.66 10.67
CA ALA A 22 2.40 -10.68 10.47
C ALA A 22 2.78 -11.72 9.40
N LEU A 23 3.60 -11.33 8.42
CA LEU A 23 4.05 -12.23 7.35
C LEU A 23 4.98 -13.34 7.87
N PRO A 24 5.01 -14.51 7.20
CA PRO A 24 6.08 -15.50 7.37
C PRO A 24 7.47 -14.89 7.23
N ASP A 25 8.50 -15.60 7.72
CA ASP A 25 9.88 -15.07 7.69
C ASP A 25 10.40 -14.86 6.26
N ASP A 26 10.00 -15.73 5.32
CA ASP A 26 10.32 -15.63 3.90
C ASP A 26 9.40 -14.69 3.13
N GLY A 27 8.42 -14.05 3.78
CA GLY A 27 7.47 -13.13 3.15
C GLY A 27 8.14 -11.90 2.53
N LYS A 28 7.47 -11.30 1.53
CA LYS A 28 7.95 -10.14 0.80
C LYS A 28 6.89 -9.04 0.69
N ILE A 29 7.31 -7.80 0.92
CA ILE A 29 6.49 -6.60 0.78
C ILE A 29 7.15 -5.68 -0.23
N ILE A 30 6.42 -5.33 -1.27
CA ILE A 30 6.77 -4.24 -2.17
C ILE A 30 6.14 -2.96 -1.58
N ALA A 31 6.97 -2.12 -0.98
CA ALA A 31 6.55 -0.89 -0.32
C ALA A 31 6.84 0.30 -1.23
N ILE A 32 5.82 1.08 -1.62
CA ILE A 32 5.95 2.13 -2.63
C ILE A 32 5.48 3.45 -2.02
N ASP A 33 6.37 4.44 -2.04
CA ASP A 33 6.08 5.80 -1.60
C ASP A 33 6.93 6.81 -2.37
N ILE A 34 6.48 8.05 -2.49
CA ILE A 34 7.26 9.14 -3.06
C ILE A 34 8.26 9.72 -2.04
N ASP A 35 7.95 9.63 -0.74
CA ASP A 35 8.70 10.24 0.35
C ASP A 35 9.59 9.21 1.05
N ARG A 36 10.86 9.16 0.61
CA ARG A 36 11.89 8.33 1.22
C ARG A 36 12.28 8.81 2.62
N GLU A 37 12.25 10.11 2.88
CA GLU A 37 12.69 10.67 4.16
C GLU A 37 11.72 10.26 5.28
N ALA A 38 10.41 10.29 4.99
CA ALA A 38 9.39 9.75 5.89
C ALA A 38 9.63 8.26 6.20
N TYR A 39 9.91 7.44 5.19
CA TYR A 39 10.20 6.02 5.38
C TYR A 39 11.45 5.80 6.26
N GLU A 40 12.52 6.55 6.00
CA GLU A 40 13.78 6.46 6.74
C GLU A 40 13.62 6.87 8.22
N THR A 41 12.62 7.69 8.56
CA THR A 41 12.25 7.99 9.96
C THR A 41 11.78 6.73 10.71
N GLY A 42 11.04 5.85 10.04
CA GLY A 42 10.51 4.61 10.62
C GLY A 42 11.48 3.42 10.56
N LEU A 43 12.43 3.45 9.62
CA LEU A 43 13.34 2.34 9.34
C LEU A 43 14.09 1.79 10.56
N PRO A 44 14.60 2.61 11.52
CA PRO A 44 15.27 2.07 12.71
C PRO A 44 14.37 1.14 13.54
N PHE A 45 13.05 1.35 13.55
CA PHE A 45 12.11 0.49 14.28
C PHE A 45 11.86 -0.83 13.55
N ILE A 46 11.79 -0.79 12.21
CA ILE A 46 11.71 -1.97 11.35
C ILE A 46 12.96 -2.84 11.51
N GLN A 47 14.14 -2.21 11.51
CA GLN A 47 15.43 -2.88 11.73
C GLN A 47 15.51 -3.49 13.14
N LYS A 48 15.07 -2.75 14.16
CA LYS A 48 15.02 -3.26 15.54
C LYS A 48 14.07 -4.46 15.68
N ALA A 49 12.98 -4.48 14.93
CA ALA A 49 12.05 -5.61 14.84
C ALA A 49 12.58 -6.77 14.00
N LYS A 50 13.73 -6.61 13.31
CA LYS A 50 14.39 -7.63 12.49
C LYS A 50 13.52 -8.18 11.34
N VAL A 51 12.75 -7.30 10.70
CA VAL A 51 11.87 -7.66 9.56
C VAL A 51 12.18 -6.87 8.29
N GLU A 52 13.24 -6.04 8.29
CA GLU A 52 13.67 -5.27 7.12
C GLU A 52 13.93 -6.14 5.89
N HIS A 53 14.42 -7.38 6.06
CA HIS A 53 14.71 -8.31 4.96
C HIS A 53 13.47 -8.73 4.15
N LYS A 54 12.27 -8.49 4.68
CA LYS A 54 11.00 -8.72 3.98
C LYS A 54 10.63 -7.56 3.07
N ILE A 55 11.21 -6.37 3.25
CA ILE A 55 10.74 -5.13 2.65
C ILE A 55 11.63 -4.75 1.47
N GLN A 56 11.01 -4.51 0.33
CA GLN A 56 11.62 -3.82 -0.81
C GLN A 56 10.93 -2.46 -0.96
N PHE A 57 11.61 -1.40 -0.50
CA PHE A 57 11.11 -0.03 -0.64
C PHE A 57 11.49 0.55 -2.00
N ILE A 58 10.51 1.09 -2.71
CA ILE A 58 10.65 1.71 -4.03
C ILE A 58 10.18 3.16 -3.94
N GLN A 59 11.11 4.10 -4.11
CA GLN A 59 10.77 5.52 -4.13
C GLN A 59 10.21 5.89 -5.51
N SER A 60 8.89 5.96 -5.67
CA SER A 60 8.25 6.28 -6.95
C SER A 60 6.76 6.59 -6.84
N ASP A 61 6.18 7.03 -7.95
CA ASP A 61 4.73 7.04 -8.16
C ASP A 61 4.20 5.59 -8.19
N GLY A 62 3.11 5.34 -7.46
CA GLY A 62 2.49 4.01 -7.37
C GLY A 62 2.09 3.43 -8.71
N ASN A 63 1.40 4.20 -9.57
CA ASN A 63 0.87 3.70 -10.84
C ASN A 63 2.00 3.28 -11.77
N LYS A 64 3.11 4.02 -11.74
CA LYS A 64 4.29 3.67 -12.54
C LYS A 64 4.80 2.29 -12.16
N VAL A 65 4.98 2.04 -10.87
CA VAL A 65 5.53 0.78 -10.35
C VAL A 65 4.59 -0.40 -10.62
N LEU A 66 3.29 -0.22 -10.41
CA LEU A 66 2.30 -1.27 -10.70
C LEU A 66 2.27 -1.63 -12.19
N LYS A 67 2.30 -0.64 -13.10
CA LYS A 67 2.42 -0.88 -14.54
C LYS A 67 3.69 -1.64 -14.91
N GLU A 68 4.82 -1.29 -14.30
CA GLU A 68 6.08 -2.00 -14.52
C GLU A 68 5.98 -3.48 -14.12
N PHE A 69 5.34 -3.78 -12.98
CA PHE A 69 5.10 -5.17 -12.58
C PHE A 69 4.21 -5.93 -13.58
N ILE A 70 3.15 -5.30 -14.08
CA ILE A 70 2.29 -5.91 -15.11
C ILE A 70 3.10 -6.21 -16.38
N VAL A 71 3.88 -5.25 -16.88
CA VAL A 71 4.73 -5.43 -18.08
C VAL A 71 5.76 -6.54 -17.87
N ASN A 72 6.25 -6.71 -16.64
CA ASN A 72 7.21 -7.75 -16.28
C ASN A 72 6.58 -9.13 -16.00
N GLY A 73 5.27 -9.29 -16.23
CA GLY A 73 4.57 -10.57 -16.13
C GLY A 73 4.25 -11.01 -14.70
N GLU A 74 4.11 -10.07 -13.77
CA GLU A 74 3.78 -10.33 -12.36
C GLU A 74 2.25 -10.35 -12.10
N GLU A 75 1.46 -10.65 -13.13
CA GLU A 75 0.02 -10.80 -13.00
C GLU A 75 -0.33 -11.99 -12.09
N GLY A 76 -1.25 -11.76 -11.15
CA GLY A 76 -1.73 -12.77 -10.21
C GLY A 76 -0.68 -13.33 -9.24
N THR A 77 0.42 -12.62 -8.99
CA THR A 77 1.50 -13.12 -8.11
C THR A 77 1.42 -12.61 -6.66
N PHE A 78 0.58 -11.62 -6.39
CA PHE A 78 0.46 -11.00 -5.07
C PHE A 78 -0.75 -11.52 -4.30
N ASP A 79 -0.60 -11.71 -2.99
CA ASP A 79 -1.65 -12.19 -2.10
C ASP A 79 -2.53 -11.06 -1.53
N PHE A 80 -1.90 -9.90 -1.30
CA PHE A 80 -2.50 -8.79 -0.58
C PHE A 80 -1.95 -7.45 -1.08
N ALA A 81 -2.81 -6.44 -1.15
CA ALA A 81 -2.41 -5.04 -1.31
C ALA A 81 -3.10 -4.15 -0.28
N PHE A 82 -2.32 -3.29 0.37
CA PHE A 82 -2.82 -2.18 1.18
C PHE A 82 -2.62 -0.87 0.41
N VAL A 83 -3.68 -0.09 0.29
CA VAL A 83 -3.68 1.18 -0.45
C VAL A 83 -4.05 2.30 0.50
N ASP A 84 -3.04 3.08 0.90
CA ASP A 84 -3.17 4.31 1.70
C ASP A 84 -2.30 5.44 1.11
N ALA A 85 -2.54 5.73 -0.16
CA ALA A 85 -1.87 6.81 -0.90
C ALA A 85 -2.85 7.96 -1.22
N ASP A 86 -2.61 8.67 -2.32
CA ASP A 86 -3.47 9.72 -2.80
C ASP A 86 -4.80 9.15 -3.35
N LYS A 87 -5.90 9.72 -2.83
CA LYS A 87 -7.25 9.17 -3.02
C LYS A 87 -7.78 9.34 -4.44
N ASP A 88 -7.30 10.35 -5.16
CA ASP A 88 -7.67 10.62 -6.55
C ASP A 88 -7.24 9.48 -7.49
N ASN A 89 -6.17 8.76 -7.17
CA ASN A 89 -5.68 7.64 -7.97
C ASN A 89 -6.22 6.26 -7.54
N TYR A 90 -7.09 6.16 -6.53
CA TYR A 90 -7.55 4.86 -6.03
C TYR A 90 -8.18 3.97 -7.11
N ILE A 91 -8.94 4.55 -8.05
CA ILE A 91 -9.52 3.80 -9.17
C ILE A 91 -8.44 3.32 -10.15
N ASN A 92 -7.42 4.12 -10.41
CA ASN A 92 -6.30 3.70 -11.28
C ASN A 92 -5.51 2.56 -10.63
N TYR A 93 -5.23 2.67 -9.33
CA TYR A 93 -4.63 1.58 -8.56
C TYR A 93 -5.49 0.33 -8.57
N HIS A 94 -6.82 0.46 -8.48
CA HIS A 94 -7.73 -0.68 -8.54
C HIS A 94 -7.60 -1.48 -9.84
N GLU A 95 -7.64 -0.81 -10.98
CA GLU A 95 -7.53 -1.46 -12.29
C GLU A 95 -6.20 -2.20 -12.48
N GLU A 96 -5.12 -1.69 -11.90
CA GLU A 96 -3.80 -2.29 -11.97
C GLU A 96 -3.64 -3.44 -10.96
N LEU A 97 -4.08 -3.22 -9.72
CA LEU A 97 -4.03 -4.23 -8.65
C LEU A 97 -4.92 -5.43 -8.95
N LEU A 98 -6.05 -5.26 -9.62
CA LEU A 98 -6.90 -6.38 -10.05
C LEU A 98 -6.16 -7.37 -10.96
N LYS A 99 -5.14 -6.92 -11.70
CA LYS A 99 -4.31 -7.78 -12.55
C LYS A 99 -3.19 -8.45 -11.75
N LEU A 100 -2.64 -7.74 -10.76
CA LEU A 100 -1.48 -8.18 -9.97
C LEU A 100 -1.86 -9.11 -8.82
N ILE A 101 -3.03 -8.90 -8.21
CA ILE A 101 -3.52 -9.74 -7.11
C ILE A 101 -4.06 -11.07 -7.66
N LYS A 102 -3.66 -12.18 -7.02
CA LYS A 102 -4.13 -13.52 -7.38
C LYS A 102 -5.63 -13.69 -7.11
N ILE A 103 -6.25 -14.66 -7.76
CA ILE A 103 -7.61 -15.09 -7.42
C ILE A 103 -7.65 -15.54 -5.95
N GLY A 104 -8.56 -14.93 -5.18
CA GLY A 104 -8.69 -15.14 -3.74
C GLY A 104 -7.75 -14.29 -2.88
N GLY A 105 -6.93 -13.43 -3.49
CA GLY A 105 -6.20 -12.38 -2.80
C GLY A 105 -7.10 -11.21 -2.38
N VAL A 106 -6.54 -10.28 -1.61
CA VAL A 106 -7.29 -9.19 -0.99
C VAL A 106 -6.67 -7.83 -1.31
N ILE A 107 -7.50 -6.84 -1.64
CA ILE A 107 -7.10 -5.43 -1.71
C ILE A 107 -7.84 -4.68 -0.61
N ALA A 108 -7.12 -3.95 0.22
CA ALA A 108 -7.67 -3.11 1.28
C ALA A 108 -7.37 -1.64 0.98
N TYR A 109 -8.42 -0.83 0.95
CA TYR A 109 -8.35 0.62 0.73
C TYR A 109 -8.61 1.35 2.04
N ASP A 110 -7.70 2.24 2.42
CA ASP A 110 -7.86 3.01 3.66
C ASP A 110 -8.67 4.31 3.46
N ASN A 111 -9.19 4.82 4.56
CA ASN A 111 -9.95 6.07 4.68
C ASN A 111 -11.17 6.18 3.74
N THR A 112 -11.77 5.07 3.31
CA THR A 112 -12.93 5.07 2.40
C THR A 112 -14.17 5.78 2.97
N LEU A 113 -14.26 5.94 4.30
CA LEU A 113 -15.31 6.74 4.95
C LEU A 113 -14.96 8.23 5.07
N TRP A 114 -13.72 8.62 4.77
CA TRP A 114 -13.22 9.99 4.73
C TRP A 114 -13.67 10.87 5.92
N GLY A 115 -13.41 10.38 7.14
CA GLY A 115 -13.81 11.08 8.37
C GLY A 115 -15.33 11.20 8.57
N GLY A 116 -16.12 10.36 7.87
CA GLY A 116 -17.58 10.41 7.86
C GLY A 116 -18.17 11.35 6.81
N SER A 117 -17.34 12.07 6.04
CA SER A 117 -17.84 13.08 5.10
C SER A 117 -18.70 12.50 3.97
N VAL A 118 -18.56 11.19 3.70
CA VAL A 118 -19.36 10.47 2.69
C VAL A 118 -20.86 10.45 3.01
N ALA A 119 -21.23 10.73 4.27
CA ALA A 119 -22.62 10.78 4.73
C ALA A 119 -23.11 12.22 5.01
N VAL A 120 -22.27 13.24 4.79
CA VAL A 120 -22.62 14.65 5.01
C VAL A 120 -23.24 15.21 3.75
N SER A 121 -24.37 15.92 3.87
CA SER A 121 -24.97 16.59 2.72
C SER A 121 -24.13 17.76 2.23
N ASP A 122 -24.21 18.09 0.94
CA ASP A 122 -23.49 19.25 0.38
C ASP A 122 -23.90 20.57 1.06
N GLU A 123 -25.17 20.69 1.50
CA GLU A 123 -25.67 21.86 2.23
C GLU A 123 -25.02 22.03 3.60
N GLU A 124 -24.84 20.94 4.36
CA GLU A 124 -24.19 20.96 5.67
C GLU A 124 -22.69 21.23 5.53
N ARG A 125 -22.07 20.73 4.46
CA ARG A 125 -20.66 20.94 4.17
C ARG A 125 -20.34 22.42 3.93
N TRP A 126 -21.20 23.15 3.23
CA TRP A 126 -21.04 24.60 3.00
C TRP A 126 -21.24 25.45 4.26
N ARG A 127 -22.00 24.97 5.24
CA ARG A 127 -22.23 25.70 6.51
C ARG A 127 -21.07 25.59 7.52
N ALA A 128 -20.12 24.69 7.27
CA ALA A 128 -18.97 24.45 8.14
C ALA A 128 -17.68 25.17 7.68
N ILE A 129 -17.75 25.95 6.59
CA ILE A 129 -16.67 26.75 6.00
C ILE A 129 -17.00 28.23 6.17
#